data_AF-R7RYW9-F1
#
_entry.id   AF-R7RYW9-F1
#
_cell.length_a   1.000
_cell.length_b   1.000
_cell.length_c   1.000
_cell.angle_alpha   90.00
_cell.angle_beta   90.00
_cell.angle_gamma   90.00
#
_symmetry.space_group_name_H-M   'P 1'
#
loop_
_entity.id
_entity.type
_entity.pdbx_description
1 polymer ?
#
loop_
_entity_poly.entity_id
_entity_poly.type
_entity_poly.pdbx_seq_one_letter_code
_entity_poly.pdbx_strand_id
1 'polypeptide(L)'
;MGPISHVHDTSQPIFILTLNPNNPANTTLLDESGNTIYTIRTLFDEKGVPTTSVHGENGKRVADWRWRDTRLSAQMLRFEGAGIGVGKIQTMDANGRETVGGKGRVAASRWLRKCLVPFKSTVVFEDLRGGEYKWKNNDPGLHLQLVSTLDTSSPIARFVPPTIDPKNTPVALAKLLLTDDAEDIMDEVVVSWALLEISKREKEVADGNRISAGALVLV
;
A
#
# COMPACT_ATOMS: atom_id res chain seq x y z
N MET A 1 15.36 -23.34 -34.55
CA MET A 1 14.14 -23.11 -33.74
C MET A 1 14.44 -23.59 -32.33
N GLY A 2 14.66 -22.66 -31.39
CA GLY A 2 14.90 -23.02 -29.99
C GLY A 2 13.58 -23.21 -29.24
N PRO A 3 13.50 -24.12 -28.25
CA PRO A 3 12.29 -24.32 -27.47
C PRO A 3 12.00 -23.08 -26.63
N ILE A 4 10.76 -22.61 -26.69
CA ILE A 4 10.22 -21.57 -25.82
C ILE A 4 10.11 -22.20 -24.42
N SER A 5 11.08 -21.92 -23.55
CA SER A 5 11.00 -22.29 -22.14
C SER A 5 9.92 -21.44 -21.48
N HIS A 6 8.74 -22.02 -21.29
CA HIS A 6 7.73 -21.49 -20.37
C HIS A 6 8.32 -21.53 -18.96
N VAL A 7 8.83 -20.39 -18.50
CA VAL A 7 9.24 -20.20 -17.11
C VAL A 7 7.95 -20.20 -16.28
N HIS A 8 7.68 -21.32 -15.62
CA HIS A 8 6.62 -21.39 -14.62
C HIS A 8 7.05 -20.56 -13.40
N ASP A 9 6.44 -19.40 -13.24
CA ASP A 9 6.49 -18.60 -12.01
C ASP A 9 5.86 -19.46 -10.90
N THR A 10 6.70 -20.07 -10.08
CA THR A 10 6.37 -21.20 -9.20
C THR A 10 6.15 -20.82 -7.74
N SER A 11 6.27 -19.53 -7.38
CA SER A 11 5.96 -19.11 -6.03
C SER A 11 4.44 -19.02 -5.84
N GLN A 12 3.86 -20.14 -5.37
CA GLN A 12 2.49 -20.18 -4.90
C GLN A 12 2.37 -19.25 -3.68
N PRO A 13 1.30 -18.43 -3.58
CA PRO A 13 1.10 -17.61 -2.41
C PRO A 13 0.89 -18.50 -1.18
N ILE A 14 1.61 -18.19 -0.11
CA ILE A 14 1.49 -18.88 1.18
C ILE A 14 0.46 -18.19 2.05
N PHE A 15 0.37 -16.84 1.96
CA PHE A 15 -0.63 -16.08 2.68
C PHE A 15 -1.61 -15.43 1.70
N ILE A 16 -2.89 -15.66 1.94
CA ILE A 16 -3.99 -15.05 1.18
C ILE A 16 -4.77 -14.16 2.14
N LEU A 17 -4.60 -12.85 2.01
CA LEU A 17 -5.34 -11.86 2.79
C LEU A 17 -6.54 -11.37 1.98
N THR A 18 -7.74 -11.81 2.36
CA THR A 18 -9.00 -11.41 1.70
C THR A 18 -9.53 -10.12 2.29
N LEU A 19 -9.85 -9.13 1.45
CA LEU A 19 -10.40 -7.86 1.87
C LEU A 19 -11.91 -7.96 2.10
N ASN A 20 -12.38 -7.48 3.26
CA ASN A 20 -13.81 -7.38 3.55
C ASN A 20 -14.14 -6.13 4.39
N PRO A 21 -14.83 -5.11 3.83
CA PRO A 21 -15.24 -4.97 2.42
C PRO A 21 -14.06 -4.62 1.49
N ASN A 22 -14.28 -4.53 0.18
CA ASN A 22 -13.29 -4.04 -0.79
C ASN A 22 -13.12 -2.49 -0.73
N ASN A 23 -12.70 -1.96 0.42
CA ASN A 23 -12.39 -0.56 0.62
C ASN A 23 -11.06 -0.42 1.37
N PRO A 24 -9.94 -0.08 0.70
CA PRO A 24 -8.60 -0.09 1.32
C PRO A 24 -8.48 0.92 2.48
N ALA A 25 -9.36 1.92 2.58
CA ALA A 25 -9.39 2.87 3.68
C ALA A 25 -10.18 2.36 4.91
N ASN A 26 -11.06 1.38 4.72
CA ASN A 26 -11.96 0.82 5.73
C ASN A 26 -12.24 -0.67 5.41
N THR A 27 -11.30 -1.54 5.73
CA THR A 27 -11.39 -2.98 5.44
C THR A 27 -10.78 -3.82 6.55
N THR A 28 -11.21 -5.08 6.61
CA THR A 28 -10.56 -6.13 7.40
C THR A 28 -9.88 -7.08 6.43
N LEU A 29 -8.61 -7.40 6.69
CA LEU A 29 -7.85 -8.42 5.97
C LEU A 29 -8.01 -9.74 6.72
N LEU A 30 -8.66 -10.70 6.07
CA LEU A 30 -8.96 -12.01 6.62
C LEU A 30 -8.00 -13.07 6.05
N ASP A 31 -7.58 -14.03 6.86
CA ASP A 31 -6.89 -15.23 6.36
C ASP A 31 -7.85 -16.18 5.61
N GLU A 32 -7.34 -17.33 5.16
CA GLU A 32 -8.14 -18.36 4.48
C GLU A 32 -9.22 -19.00 5.36
N SER A 33 -9.04 -18.94 6.69
CA SER A 33 -10.00 -19.45 7.68
C SER A 33 -11.07 -18.40 8.03
N GLY A 34 -10.94 -17.17 7.53
CA GLY A 34 -11.83 -16.06 7.84
C GLY A 34 -11.48 -15.31 9.13
N ASN A 35 -10.33 -15.57 9.74
CA ASN A 35 -9.86 -14.85 10.92
C ASN A 35 -9.29 -13.49 10.53
N THR A 36 -9.44 -12.50 11.41
CA THR A 36 -8.91 -11.15 11.17
C THR A 36 -7.41 -11.09 11.44
N ILE A 37 -6.62 -10.83 10.40
CA ILE A 37 -5.17 -10.60 10.52
C ILE A 37 -4.86 -9.11 10.65
N TYR A 38 -5.55 -8.25 9.86
CA TYR A 38 -5.43 -6.81 9.98
C TYR A 38 -6.77 -6.10 9.91
N THR A 39 -6.88 -4.96 10.58
CA THR A 39 -7.99 -4.02 10.45
C THR A 39 -7.45 -2.65 10.01
N ILE A 40 -7.94 -2.16 8.89
CA ILE A 40 -7.63 -0.83 8.35
C ILE A 40 -8.87 0.05 8.51
N ARG A 41 -8.72 1.19 9.19
CA ARG A 41 -9.84 2.11 9.46
C ARG A 41 -9.39 3.55 9.29
N THR A 42 -10.25 4.34 8.65
CA THR A 42 -10.11 5.78 8.52
C THR A 42 -11.13 6.48 9.40
N LEU A 43 -10.64 7.27 10.34
CA LEU A 43 -11.44 8.07 11.27
C LEU A 43 -11.17 9.56 11.06
N PHE A 44 -12.14 10.39 11.41
CA PHE A 44 -12.01 11.84 11.35
C PHE A 44 -11.82 12.39 12.77
N ASP A 45 -10.85 13.28 12.96
CA ASP A 45 -10.70 14.01 14.22
C ASP A 45 -11.77 15.13 14.36
N GLU A 46 -11.79 15.82 15.50
CA GLU A 46 -12.73 16.93 15.77
C GLU A 46 -12.63 18.07 14.74
N LYS A 47 -11.51 18.16 14.01
CA LYS A 47 -11.28 19.16 12.96
C LYS A 47 -11.60 18.62 11.57
N GLY A 48 -12.19 17.43 11.49
CA GLY A 48 -12.54 16.76 10.23
C GLY A 48 -11.33 16.25 9.45
N VAL A 49 -10.17 16.08 10.10
CA VAL A 49 -8.96 15.59 9.39
C VAL A 49 -8.94 14.06 9.41
N PRO A 50 -8.88 13.39 8.23
CA PRO A 50 -8.85 11.94 8.19
C PRO A 50 -7.52 11.39 8.70
N THR A 51 -7.60 10.30 9.46
CA THR A 51 -6.47 9.49 9.90
C THR A 51 -6.79 8.04 9.61
N THR A 52 -5.98 7.40 8.77
CA THR A 52 -6.06 5.96 8.54
C THR A 52 -5.08 5.26 9.46
N SER A 53 -5.51 4.13 10.02
CA SER A 53 -4.71 3.32 10.93
C SER A 53 -4.84 1.85 10.57
N VAL A 54 -3.72 1.14 10.69
CA VAL A 54 -3.61 -0.31 10.51
C VAL A 54 -3.39 -0.92 11.89
N HIS A 55 -4.21 -1.89 12.25
CA HIS A 55 -4.10 -2.67 13.48
C HIS A 55 -3.89 -4.14 13.10
N GLY A 56 -2.98 -4.82 13.80
CA GLY A 56 -2.79 -6.27 13.66
C GLY A 56 -3.87 -7.08 14.37
N GLU A 57 -3.70 -8.40 14.41
CA GLU A 57 -4.66 -9.37 14.94
C GLU A 57 -5.10 -9.09 16.39
N ASN A 58 -4.18 -8.64 17.24
CA ASN A 58 -4.45 -8.32 18.65
C ASN A 58 -5.00 -6.90 18.87
N GLY A 59 -5.35 -6.18 17.80
CA GLY A 59 -5.77 -4.79 17.87
C GLY A 59 -4.65 -3.80 18.20
N LYS A 60 -3.39 -4.25 18.31
CA LYS A 60 -2.23 -3.37 18.43
C LYS A 60 -2.08 -2.62 17.12
N ARG A 61 -1.91 -1.30 17.23
CA ARG A 61 -1.64 -0.45 16.08
C ARG A 61 -0.27 -0.79 15.51
N VAL A 62 -0.20 -0.93 14.19
CA VAL A 62 1.01 -1.18 13.40
C VAL A 62 1.51 0.12 12.79
N ALA A 63 0.61 0.88 12.19
CA ALA A 63 0.92 2.20 11.64
C ALA A 63 -0.33 3.07 11.59
N ASP A 64 -0.12 4.37 11.46
CA ASP A 64 -1.19 5.31 11.15
C ASP A 64 -0.66 6.54 10.39
N TRP A 65 -1.47 7.07 9.49
CA TRP A 65 -1.16 8.28 8.75
C TRP A 65 -2.30 9.28 8.76
N ARG A 66 -1.94 10.55 8.99
CA ARG A 66 -2.87 11.68 8.97
C ARG A 66 -2.84 12.35 7.60
N TRP A 67 -4.01 12.60 7.04
CA TRP A 67 -4.17 13.11 5.68
C TRP A 67 -4.22 14.64 5.73
N ARG A 68 -3.21 15.33 5.16
CA ARG A 68 -3.29 16.79 4.97
C ARG A 68 -3.82 17.17 3.59
N ASP A 69 -3.54 16.34 2.60
CA ASP A 69 -4.00 16.38 1.21
C ASP A 69 -4.01 14.91 0.73
N THR A 70 -4.72 14.64 -0.37
CA THR A 70 -4.77 13.37 -1.13
C THR A 70 -3.38 12.87 -1.54
N ARG A 71 -2.42 13.77 -1.76
CA ARG A 71 -1.06 13.42 -2.19
C ARG A 71 -0.28 12.69 -1.10
N LEU A 72 0.42 11.61 -1.45
CA LEU A 72 1.33 10.88 -0.54
C LEU A 72 2.37 11.77 0.17
N SER A 73 2.80 12.88 -0.44
CA SER A 73 3.73 13.82 0.18
C SER A 73 3.14 14.62 1.34
N ALA A 74 1.81 14.65 1.46
CA ALA A 74 1.06 15.34 2.48
C ALA A 74 0.47 14.40 3.54
N GLN A 75 0.61 13.08 3.34
CA GLN A 75 0.18 12.07 4.30
C GLN A 75 1.29 11.87 5.35
N MET A 76 0.97 12.08 6.62
CA MET A 76 1.95 12.06 7.73
C MET A 76 1.92 10.70 8.43
N LEU A 77 2.79 9.79 8.00
CA LEU A 77 2.92 8.40 8.41
C LEU A 77 3.73 8.24 9.71
N ARG A 78 3.32 7.28 10.53
CA ARG A 78 4.03 6.81 11.72
C ARG A 78 3.81 5.30 11.87
N PHE A 79 4.87 4.57 12.18
CA PHE A 79 4.81 3.17 12.60
C PHE A 79 4.82 3.06 14.14
N GLU A 80 4.17 2.02 14.66
CA GLU A 80 4.06 1.69 16.08
C GLU A 80 4.75 0.36 16.35
N GLY A 81 5.77 0.36 17.21
CA GLY A 81 6.73 -0.74 17.32
C GLY A 81 8.14 -0.19 17.42
N ALA A 82 9.02 -0.86 18.15
CA ALA A 82 10.23 -0.28 18.72
C ALA A 82 11.20 0.33 17.67
N GLY A 83 11.15 1.64 17.51
CA GLY A 83 12.32 2.53 17.37
C GLY A 83 13.25 2.39 16.17
N ILE A 84 13.04 1.45 15.25
CA ILE A 84 14.00 1.16 14.19
C ILE A 84 13.22 0.87 12.90
N GLY A 85 13.46 1.66 11.86
CA GLY A 85 13.08 1.26 10.49
C GLY A 85 12.23 2.23 9.68
N VAL A 86 11.97 3.42 10.21
CA VAL A 86 12.16 4.59 9.34
C VAL A 86 13.68 4.80 9.28
N GLY A 87 14.36 4.00 8.45
CA GLY A 87 15.82 3.86 8.43
C GLY A 87 16.52 5.19 8.56
N LYS A 88 17.34 5.38 9.63
CA LYS A 88 17.97 6.66 10.02
C LYS A 88 17.23 7.89 9.49
N ILE A 89 15.90 7.98 9.67
CA ILE A 89 15.22 9.21 9.31
C ILE A 89 15.62 10.17 10.40
N GLN A 90 16.71 10.90 10.13
CA GLN A 90 17.13 12.06 10.89
C GLN A 90 15.96 13.05 10.78
N THR A 91 15.05 12.97 11.74
CA THR A 91 14.11 14.04 12.00
C THR A 91 14.96 15.17 12.55
N MET A 92 15.29 16.12 11.68
CA MET A 92 15.82 17.40 12.10
C MET A 92 14.68 18.20 12.72
N ASP A 93 14.89 18.72 13.92
CA ASP A 93 13.99 19.70 14.51
C ASP A 93 13.99 21.01 13.69
N ALA A 94 13.16 21.97 14.09
CA ALA A 94 13.10 23.29 13.45
C ALA A 94 14.46 24.04 13.45
N ASN A 95 15.43 23.59 14.25
CA ASN A 95 16.76 24.15 14.37
C ASN A 95 17.84 23.30 13.67
N GLY A 96 17.45 22.28 12.90
CA GLY A 96 18.39 21.40 12.19
C GLY A 96 19.06 20.35 13.07
N ARG A 97 18.63 20.15 14.32
CA ARG A 97 19.22 19.14 15.22
C ARG A 97 18.55 17.78 15.04
N GLU A 98 19.38 16.76 14.93
CA GLU A 98 18.95 15.36 14.85
C GLU A 98 18.25 14.95 16.16
N THR A 99 16.95 14.69 16.08
CA THR A 99 16.19 14.15 17.21
C THR A 99 16.15 12.62 17.11
N VAL A 100 17.10 11.99 17.78
CA VAL A 100 17.13 10.54 17.98
C VAL A 100 16.06 10.19 19.01
N GLY A 101 14.92 9.63 18.58
CA GLY A 101 13.84 9.16 19.48
C GLY A 101 12.46 9.78 19.26
N GLY A 102 12.24 10.50 18.16
CA GLY A 102 10.95 11.15 17.91
C GLY A 102 9.81 10.18 17.61
N LYS A 103 8.76 10.18 18.43
CA LYS A 103 7.39 9.69 18.11
C LYS A 103 6.72 10.48 16.95
N GLY A 104 7.54 11.11 16.10
CA GLY A 104 7.13 12.03 15.06
C GLY A 104 6.57 11.30 13.85
N ARG A 105 5.63 11.94 13.16
CA ARG A 105 5.20 11.49 11.84
C ARG A 105 6.16 12.01 10.78
N VAL A 106 6.42 11.20 9.77
CA VAL A 106 7.16 11.59 8.57
C VAL A 106 6.21 11.66 7.38
N ALA A 107 6.56 12.39 6.32
CA ALA A 107 5.79 12.31 5.09
C ALA A 107 5.85 10.89 4.52
N ALA A 108 4.71 10.31 4.12
CA ALA A 108 4.65 8.97 3.56
C ALA A 108 5.52 8.86 2.30
N SER A 109 5.60 9.92 1.48
CA SER A 109 6.51 9.96 0.32
C SER A 109 8.00 9.89 0.65
N ARG A 110 8.38 10.13 1.91
CA ARG A 110 9.77 9.98 2.35
C ARG A 110 10.12 8.51 2.56
N TRP A 111 9.16 7.71 3.03
CA TRP A 111 9.29 6.25 3.15
C TRP A 111 9.00 5.56 1.80
N LEU A 112 7.89 5.91 1.15
CA LEU A 112 7.49 5.48 -0.18
C LEU A 112 8.02 6.42 -1.26
N ARG A 113 9.26 6.19 -1.70
CA ARG A 113 9.95 7.02 -2.69
C ARG A 113 9.48 6.66 -4.10
N LYS A 114 9.04 7.65 -4.88
CA LYS A 114 8.78 7.45 -6.31
C LYS A 114 10.10 7.20 -7.04
N CYS A 115 10.17 6.16 -7.87
CA CYS A 115 11.32 5.97 -8.74
C CYS A 115 11.27 6.98 -9.90
N LEU A 116 12.34 7.75 -10.11
CA LEU A 116 12.29 8.89 -11.03
C LEU A 116 12.41 8.51 -12.52
N VAL A 117 13.03 7.37 -12.90
CA VAL A 117 13.22 6.98 -14.32
C VAL A 117 13.50 5.46 -14.44
N PRO A 118 13.03 4.75 -15.49
CA PRO A 118 12.06 5.15 -16.51
C PRO A 118 10.59 4.86 -16.10
N PHE A 119 10.37 4.23 -14.94
CA PHE A 119 9.04 3.71 -14.58
C PHE A 119 8.30 4.64 -13.61
N LYS A 120 7.55 5.60 -14.16
CA LYS A 120 6.69 6.53 -13.38
C LYS A 120 5.68 5.83 -12.46
N SER A 121 5.40 4.55 -12.71
CA SER A 121 4.46 3.70 -11.98
C SER A 121 5.09 2.86 -10.87
N THR A 122 6.35 3.14 -10.51
CA THR A 122 7.05 2.37 -9.46
C THR A 122 7.31 3.20 -8.21
N VAL A 123 7.15 2.55 -7.06
CA VAL A 123 7.40 3.11 -5.73
C VAL A 123 8.31 2.16 -4.97
N VAL A 124 9.29 2.70 -4.28
CA VAL A 124 10.30 1.95 -3.54
C VAL A 124 10.21 2.32 -2.07
N PHE A 125 10.32 1.34 -1.18
CA PHE A 125 10.51 1.57 0.25
C PHE A 125 11.63 0.67 0.79
N GLU A 126 12.10 1.02 1.98
CA GLU A 126 13.06 0.23 2.76
C GLU A 126 12.33 -0.28 4.01
N ASP A 127 12.51 -1.55 4.35
CA ASP A 127 11.98 -2.15 5.58
C ASP A 127 12.83 -1.75 6.81
N LEU A 128 12.53 -2.32 7.97
CA LEU A 128 13.27 -2.03 9.20
C LEU A 128 14.69 -2.63 9.24
N ARG A 129 14.98 -3.60 8.38
CA ARG A 129 16.24 -4.34 8.29
C ARG A 129 17.16 -3.78 7.20
N GLY A 130 16.71 -2.78 6.44
CA GLY A 130 17.44 -2.20 5.31
C GLY A 130 17.19 -2.90 3.97
N GLY A 131 16.25 -3.84 3.92
CA GLY A 131 15.78 -4.47 2.69
C GLY A 131 15.01 -3.48 1.84
N GLU A 132 15.37 -3.35 0.56
CA GLU A 132 14.70 -2.45 -0.37
C GLU A 132 13.70 -3.23 -1.24
N TYR A 133 12.48 -2.71 -1.35
CA TYR A 133 11.38 -3.35 -2.06
C TYR A 133 10.71 -2.37 -3.02
N LYS A 134 10.18 -2.89 -4.13
CA LYS A 134 9.61 -2.08 -5.22
C LYS A 134 8.21 -2.53 -5.59
N TRP A 135 7.24 -1.67 -5.34
CA TRP A 135 5.91 -1.77 -5.95
C TRP A 135 5.99 -1.37 -7.41
N LYS A 136 5.57 -2.28 -8.30
CA LYS A 136 5.30 -2.06 -9.72
C LYS A 136 3.81 -1.81 -9.94
N ASN A 137 3.44 -1.33 -11.13
CA ASN A 137 2.05 -1.23 -11.59
C ASN A 137 1.15 -0.30 -10.75
N ASN A 138 1.70 0.80 -10.23
CA ASN A 138 0.97 1.80 -9.45
C ASN A 138 0.17 2.81 -10.30
N ASP A 139 -0.09 2.52 -11.57
CA ASP A 139 -0.95 3.36 -12.43
C ASP A 139 -2.41 2.86 -12.41
N PRO A 140 -3.38 3.75 -12.70
CA PRO A 140 -4.79 3.40 -12.87
C PRO A 140 -4.99 2.18 -13.78
N GLY A 141 -5.89 1.28 -13.40
CA GLY A 141 -6.21 0.08 -14.19
C GLY A 141 -5.17 -1.05 -14.17
N LEU A 142 -3.97 -0.85 -13.62
CA LEU A 142 -3.00 -1.94 -13.40
C LEU A 142 -3.18 -2.56 -12.00
N HIS A 143 -2.44 -3.61 -11.64
CA HIS A 143 -2.52 -4.22 -10.30
C HIS A 143 -1.16 -4.26 -9.63
N LEU A 144 -1.12 -3.77 -8.38
CA LEU A 144 0.10 -3.62 -7.60
C LEU A 144 0.82 -4.97 -7.43
N GLN A 145 2.13 -4.96 -7.67
CA GLN A 145 3.02 -6.11 -7.42
C GLN A 145 4.27 -5.64 -6.71
N LEU A 146 4.62 -6.28 -5.60
CA LEU A 146 5.82 -6.00 -4.84
C LEU A 146 6.90 -7.00 -5.25
N VAL A 147 8.10 -6.50 -5.53
CA VAL A 147 9.30 -7.32 -5.76
C VAL A 147 10.42 -6.88 -4.82
N SER A 148 11.32 -7.79 -4.49
CA SER A 148 12.62 -7.44 -3.91
C SER A 148 13.46 -6.69 -4.95
N THR A 149 14.34 -5.78 -4.53
CA THR A 149 15.32 -5.20 -5.48
C THR A 149 16.50 -6.12 -5.75
N LEU A 150 16.73 -7.11 -4.88
CA LEU A 150 17.73 -8.16 -5.08
C LEU A 150 17.24 -9.22 -6.07
N ASP A 151 15.94 -9.52 -6.05
CA ASP A 151 15.29 -10.39 -7.03
C ASP A 151 13.99 -9.77 -7.53
N THR A 152 14.01 -9.36 -8.80
CA THR A 152 12.86 -8.72 -9.45
C THR A 152 12.05 -9.66 -10.33
N SER A 153 12.46 -10.94 -10.41
CA SER A 153 11.90 -11.93 -11.31
C SER A 153 10.54 -12.45 -10.84
N SER A 154 10.40 -12.69 -9.54
CA SER A 154 9.15 -13.14 -8.91
C SER A 154 8.62 -12.12 -7.90
N PRO A 155 7.31 -11.82 -7.93
CA PRO A 155 6.69 -10.92 -6.95
C PRO A 155 6.47 -11.63 -5.61
N ILE A 156 6.85 -10.96 -4.53
CA ILE A 156 6.64 -11.42 -3.15
C ILE A 156 5.26 -11.02 -2.59
N ALA A 157 4.62 -10.01 -3.20
CA ALA A 157 3.23 -9.68 -2.93
C ALA A 157 2.49 -9.20 -4.19
N ARG A 158 1.19 -9.53 -4.31
CA ARG A 158 0.34 -9.14 -5.45
C ARG A 158 -1.06 -8.78 -4.98
N PHE A 159 -1.58 -7.64 -5.46
CA PHE A 159 -2.99 -7.31 -5.30
C PHE A 159 -3.80 -7.92 -6.44
N VAL A 160 -4.91 -8.59 -6.08
CA VAL A 160 -5.89 -9.14 -7.01
C VAL A 160 -7.22 -8.40 -6.78
N PRO A 161 -7.74 -7.65 -7.77
CA PRO A 161 -9.00 -6.93 -7.64
C PRO A 161 -10.18 -7.90 -7.44
N PRO A 162 -11.34 -7.41 -6.95
CA PRO A 162 -12.51 -8.27 -6.91
C PRO A 162 -12.91 -8.67 -8.34
N THR A 163 -13.43 -9.89 -8.50
CA THR A 163 -14.08 -10.27 -9.77
C THR A 163 -15.53 -9.83 -9.69
N ILE A 164 -15.98 -9.06 -10.69
CA ILE A 164 -17.32 -8.50 -10.75
C ILE A 164 -18.05 -9.12 -11.94
N ASP A 165 -19.29 -9.58 -11.75
CA ASP A 165 -20.12 -10.09 -12.85
C ASP A 165 -20.68 -8.96 -13.74
N PRO A 166 -21.30 -9.26 -14.90
CA PRO A 166 -21.92 -8.26 -15.75
C PRO A 166 -23.06 -7.46 -15.10
N LYS A 167 -23.58 -7.93 -13.96
CA LYS A 167 -24.63 -7.27 -13.16
C LYS A 167 -24.02 -6.41 -12.03
N ASN A 168 -22.72 -6.19 -12.06
CA ASN A 168 -21.97 -5.44 -11.06
C ASN A 168 -21.99 -6.05 -9.65
N THR A 169 -22.18 -7.37 -9.55
CA THR A 169 -22.15 -8.14 -8.31
C THR A 169 -20.77 -8.77 -8.11
N PRO A 170 -20.11 -8.60 -6.95
CA PRO A 170 -18.85 -9.27 -6.68
C PRO A 170 -19.02 -10.79 -6.65
N VAL A 171 -18.34 -11.49 -7.56
CA VAL A 171 -18.24 -12.96 -7.63
C VAL A 171 -17.08 -13.47 -6.79
N ALA A 172 -16.01 -12.67 -6.69
CA ALA A 172 -14.87 -12.96 -5.83
C ALA A 172 -14.42 -11.68 -5.13
N LEU A 173 -14.09 -11.80 -3.84
CA LEU A 173 -13.53 -10.71 -3.05
C LEU A 173 -12.10 -10.38 -3.51
N ALA A 174 -11.70 -9.15 -3.29
CA ALA A 174 -10.33 -8.71 -3.53
C ALA A 174 -9.37 -9.39 -2.57
N LYS A 175 -8.14 -9.64 -3.01
CA LYS A 175 -7.11 -10.36 -2.23
C LYS A 175 -5.76 -9.67 -2.32
N LEU A 176 -4.99 -9.75 -1.25
CA LEU A 176 -3.57 -9.49 -1.24
C LEU A 176 -2.86 -10.83 -1.03
N LEU A 177 -2.12 -11.27 -2.05
CA LEU A 177 -1.40 -12.53 -2.07
C LEU A 177 0.05 -12.29 -1.67
N LEU A 178 0.59 -13.04 -0.71
CA LEU A 178 1.97 -12.91 -0.24
C LEU A 178 2.68 -14.28 -0.29
N THR A 179 3.97 -14.26 -0.62
CA THR A 179 4.87 -15.42 -0.55
C THR A 179 5.50 -15.53 0.85
N ASP A 180 6.26 -16.59 1.11
CA ASP A 180 7.14 -16.74 2.29
C ASP A 180 8.07 -15.54 2.48
N ASP A 181 8.70 -15.06 1.40
CA ASP A 181 9.64 -13.94 1.46
C ASP A 181 9.03 -12.63 2.03
N ALA A 182 7.71 -12.51 2.05
CA ALA A 182 7.01 -11.34 2.59
C ALA A 182 6.57 -11.52 4.06
N GLU A 183 6.77 -12.69 4.68
CA GLU A 183 6.37 -12.96 6.07
C GLU A 183 7.01 -11.98 7.05
N ASP A 184 8.33 -11.79 6.94
CA ASP A 184 9.12 -10.92 7.81
C ASP A 184 8.81 -9.41 7.66
N ILE A 185 8.13 -9.03 6.58
CA ILE A 185 7.82 -7.62 6.25
C ILE A 185 6.33 -7.38 6.02
N MET A 186 5.47 -8.27 6.54
CA MET A 186 4.03 -8.26 6.26
C MET A 186 3.37 -6.94 6.67
N ASP A 187 3.81 -6.35 7.78
CA ASP A 187 3.35 -5.05 8.27
C ASP A 187 3.64 -3.94 7.24
N GLU A 188 4.86 -3.86 6.71
CA GLU A 188 5.27 -2.91 5.69
C GLU A 188 4.52 -3.15 4.38
N VAL A 189 4.32 -4.40 3.98
CA VAL A 189 3.53 -4.74 2.78
C VAL A 189 2.10 -4.21 2.91
N VAL A 190 1.43 -4.48 4.02
CA VAL A 190 0.04 -4.04 4.25
C VAL A 190 -0.06 -2.52 4.31
N VAL A 191 0.83 -1.85 5.03
CA VAL A 191 0.83 -0.39 5.16
C VAL A 191 1.13 0.29 3.83
N SER A 192 2.14 -0.17 3.10
CA SER A 192 2.50 0.38 1.79
C SER A 192 1.41 0.12 0.74
N TRP A 193 0.83 -1.08 0.71
CA TRP A 193 -0.29 -1.41 -0.16
C TRP A 193 -1.49 -0.48 0.11
N ALA A 194 -1.88 -0.29 1.37
CA ALA A 194 -3.02 0.54 1.72
C ALA A 194 -2.80 2.00 1.30
N LEU A 195 -1.62 2.58 1.56
CA LEU A 195 -1.26 3.94 1.13
C LEU A 195 -1.38 4.10 -0.39
N LEU A 196 -0.83 3.16 -1.15
CA LEU A 196 -0.81 3.21 -2.62
C LEU A 196 -2.20 3.02 -3.21
N GLU A 197 -2.94 2.00 -2.78
CA GLU A 197 -4.25 1.65 -3.31
C GLU A 197 -5.31 2.72 -2.99
N ILE A 198 -5.25 3.33 -1.79
CA ILE A 198 -6.09 4.49 -1.46
C ILE A 198 -5.82 5.65 -2.42
N SER A 199 -4.57 6.11 -2.51
CA SER A 199 -4.21 7.25 -3.38
C SER A 199 -4.51 6.97 -4.86
N LYS A 200 -4.39 5.71 -5.28
CA LYS A 200 -4.73 5.29 -6.65
C LYS A 200 -6.23 5.41 -6.92
N ARG A 201 -7.09 4.87 -6.03
CA ARG A 201 -8.55 4.97 -6.20
C ARG A 201 -9.05 6.41 -6.15
N GLU A 202 -8.45 7.25 -5.30
CA GLU A 202 -8.75 8.69 -5.30
C GLU A 202 -8.44 9.33 -6.65
N LYS A 203 -7.30 8.99 -7.25
CA LYS A 203 -6.92 9.49 -8.58
C LYS A 203 -7.90 9.01 -9.65
N GLU A 204 -8.30 7.75 -9.63
CA GLU A 204 -9.30 7.19 -10.56
C GLU A 204 -10.64 7.92 -10.47
N VAL A 205 -11.12 8.23 -9.25
CA VAL A 205 -12.35 9.02 -9.04
C VAL A 205 -12.17 10.46 -9.55
N ALA A 206 -11.04 11.10 -9.27
CA ALA A 206 -10.76 12.46 -9.73
C ALA A 206 -10.67 12.55 -11.27
N ASP A 207 -10.05 11.57 -11.92
CA ASP A 207 -9.93 11.49 -13.37
C ASP A 207 -11.29 11.17 -14.03
N GLY A 208 -12.10 10.28 -13.43
CA GLY A 208 -13.46 9.99 -13.89
C GLY A 208 -14.39 11.20 -13.84
N ASN A 209 -14.33 11.98 -12.75
CA ASN A 209 -15.13 13.21 -12.60
C ASN A 209 -14.79 14.27 -13.66
N ARG A 210 -13.52 14.37 -14.07
CA ARG A 210 -13.08 15.32 -15.11
C ARG A 210 -13.65 14.97 -16.48
N ILE A 211 -13.70 13.69 -16.82
CA ILE A 211 -14.24 13.22 -18.10
C ILE A 211 -15.75 13.48 -18.16
N SER A 212 -16.48 13.21 -17.07
CA SER A 212 -17.93 13.47 -17.01
C SER A 212 -18.28 14.96 -17.10
N ALA A 213 -17.44 15.85 -16.55
CA ALA A 213 -17.64 17.30 -16.65
C ALA A 213 -17.33 17.85 -18.05
N GLY A 214 -16.36 17.25 -18.76
CA GLY A 214 -16.00 17.63 -20.13
C GLY A 214 -16.97 17.14 -21.20
N ALA A 215 -17.66 16.02 -20.97
CA ALA A 215 -18.65 15.46 -21.90
C ALA A 215 -19.98 16.25 -21.96
N LEU A 216 -20.17 17.24 -21.08
CA LEU A 216 -21.38 18.07 -21.03
C LEU A 216 -21.26 19.40 -21.82
N VAL A 217 -20.16 19.61 -22.54
CA VAL A 217 -19.95 20.81 -23.38
C VAL A 217 -19.64 20.36 -24.80
N LEU A 218 -20.66 19.89 -25.52
CA LEU A 218 -20.69 19.74 -26.99
C LEU A 218 -22.09 19.25 -27.42
N VAL A 219 -23.10 20.12 -27.26
CA VAL A 219 -24.33 20.12 -28.09
C VAL A 219 -24.72 21.57 -28.34
#